data_AF-A0A7L6N427-F1
#
_entry.id   AF-A0A7L6N427-F1
#
_cell.length_a   1.000
_cell.length_b   1.000
_cell.length_c   1.000
_cell.angle_alpha   90.00
_cell.angle_beta   90.00
_cell.angle_gamma   90.00
#
_symmetry.space_group_name_H-M   'P 1'
#
loop_
_entity.id
_entity.type
_entity.pdbx_description
1 polymer ?
#
loop_
_entity_poly.entity_id
_entity_poly.type
_entity_poly.pdbx_seq_one_letter_code
_entity_poly.pdbx_strand_id
1 'polypeptide(L)'
;MKLRKALFGFMFLAFSFILVGCSAMGSAENRLEDEGYRLEEVDEDDVDEFQGEEESIKAIYHVYNDNDIWVATIFEFKSAGVLEDIIEEEGESIEDYEELIHKNLFVITLSEEVMSIIKGE
;
A
#
# COMPACT_ATOMS: atom_id res chain seq x y z
N MET A 1 -31.61 -47.47 4.11
CA MET A 1 -30.40 -46.95 3.43
C MET A 1 -30.73 -45.55 2.95
N LYS A 2 -30.33 -44.49 3.66
CA LYS A 2 -28.99 -43.89 3.78
C LYS A 2 -28.46 -43.29 2.47
N LEU A 3 -28.22 -41.97 2.55
CA LEU A 3 -27.32 -41.13 1.77
C LEU A 3 -27.54 -41.04 0.26
N ARG A 4 -28.16 -39.94 -0.20
CA ARG A 4 -27.62 -39.05 -1.25
C ARG A 4 -28.18 -37.64 -1.08
N LYS A 5 -27.77 -36.96 0.00
CA LYS A 5 -27.79 -35.49 0.09
C LYS A 5 -26.38 -35.00 -0.27
N ALA A 6 -26.29 -33.81 -0.86
CA ALA A 6 -25.08 -33.03 -1.14
C ALA A 6 -24.24 -33.47 -2.35
N LEU A 7 -24.62 -33.02 -3.55
CA LEU A 7 -23.67 -32.96 -4.68
C LEU A 7 -23.99 -31.88 -5.74
N PHE A 8 -24.78 -30.86 -5.38
CA PHE A 8 -25.14 -29.76 -6.27
C PHE A 8 -24.99 -28.39 -5.59
N GLY A 9 -23.98 -28.23 -4.72
CA GLY A 9 -23.78 -27.03 -3.91
C GLY A 9 -22.34 -26.50 -3.87
N PHE A 10 -21.51 -26.79 -4.89
CA PHE A 10 -20.09 -26.43 -4.82
C PHE A 10 -19.43 -26.13 -6.18
N MET A 11 -20.22 -25.69 -7.17
CA MET A 11 -19.67 -25.37 -8.49
C MET A 11 -20.33 -24.09 -9.01
N PHE A 12 -20.05 -22.98 -8.33
CA PHE A 12 -19.98 -21.59 -8.86
C PHE A 12 -19.73 -20.56 -7.72
N LEU A 13 -19.06 -20.99 -6.64
CA LEU A 13 -18.63 -20.15 -5.52
C LEU A 13 -17.10 -19.94 -5.55
N ALA A 14 -16.53 -19.96 -6.76
CA ALA A 14 -15.10 -19.80 -7.02
C ALA A 14 -14.80 -18.74 -8.10
N PHE A 15 -15.78 -17.89 -8.40
CA PHE A 15 -15.63 -16.75 -9.31
C PHE A 15 -15.88 -15.40 -8.62
N SER A 16 -15.84 -15.39 -7.28
CA SER A 16 -16.15 -14.21 -6.46
C SER A 16 -14.95 -13.66 -5.68
N PHE A 17 -13.71 -14.02 -6.04
CA PHE A 17 -12.53 -13.62 -5.26
C PHE A 17 -11.43 -12.84 -5.99
N ILE A 18 -11.62 -12.43 -7.26
CA ILE A 18 -10.59 -11.62 -7.95
C ILE A 18 -11.23 -10.40 -8.65
N LEU A 19 -12.12 -9.73 -7.94
CA LEU A 19 -12.24 -8.28 -8.06
C LEU A 19 -11.56 -7.72 -6.81
N VAL A 20 -10.25 -8.01 -6.69
CA VAL A 20 -9.36 -7.27 -5.80
C VAL A 20 -9.54 -5.83 -6.23
N GLY A 21 -10.20 -5.01 -5.39
CA GLY A 21 -10.20 -3.58 -5.61
C GLY A 21 -8.74 -3.19 -5.77
N CYS A 22 -8.36 -2.65 -6.92
CA CYS A 22 -7.00 -2.18 -7.16
C CYS A 22 -6.72 -1.06 -6.14
N SER A 23 -6.21 -1.41 -4.96
CA SER A 23 -5.60 -0.46 -4.07
C SER A 23 -4.36 0.09 -4.77
N ALA A 24 -4.06 1.37 -4.52
CA ALA A 24 -2.83 1.98 -5.01
C ALA A 24 -1.62 1.12 -4.61
N MET A 25 -1.63 0.63 -3.36
CA MET A 25 -0.58 -0.23 -2.83
C MET A 25 -0.46 -1.55 -3.59
N GLY A 26 -1.56 -2.27 -3.85
CA GLY A 26 -1.48 -3.56 -4.54
C GLY A 26 -0.94 -3.42 -5.96
N SER A 27 -1.18 -2.30 -6.65
CA SER A 27 -0.56 -2.04 -7.95
C SER A 27 0.91 -1.64 -7.82
N ALA A 28 1.29 -0.91 -6.78
CA ALA A 28 2.65 -0.47 -6.52
C ALA A 28 3.55 -1.65 -6.11
N GLU A 29 3.05 -2.49 -5.20
CA GLU A 29 3.70 -3.72 -4.72
C GLU A 29 4.09 -4.63 -5.88
N ASN A 30 3.13 -5.02 -6.73
CA ASN A 30 3.43 -5.88 -7.89
C ASN A 30 4.52 -5.30 -8.79
N ARG A 31 4.52 -3.99 -9.03
CA ARG A 31 5.50 -3.33 -9.91
C ARG A 31 6.88 -3.25 -9.27
N LEU A 32 6.95 -2.96 -7.97
CA LEU A 32 8.19 -2.98 -7.21
C LEU A 32 8.79 -4.39 -7.16
N GLU A 33 7.97 -5.42 -6.92
CA GLU A 33 8.41 -6.81 -6.94
C GLU A 33 8.88 -7.27 -8.32
N ASP A 34 8.20 -6.86 -9.40
CA ASP A 34 8.59 -7.15 -10.79
C ASP A 34 9.97 -6.54 -11.14
N GLU A 35 10.30 -5.39 -10.55
CA GLU A 35 11.61 -4.72 -10.70
C GLU A 35 12.67 -5.23 -9.69
N GLY A 36 12.33 -6.21 -8.86
CA GLY A 36 13.27 -6.89 -7.96
C GLY A 36 13.40 -6.30 -6.56
N TYR A 37 12.49 -5.40 -6.16
CA TYR A 37 12.39 -4.92 -4.79
C TYR A 37 11.64 -5.92 -3.91
N ARG A 38 11.99 -5.93 -2.63
CA ARG A 38 11.27 -6.67 -1.59
C ARG A 38 10.51 -5.68 -0.71
N LEU A 39 9.25 -5.98 -0.42
CA LEU A 39 8.43 -5.21 0.51
C LEU A 39 8.26 -5.99 1.81
N GLU A 40 8.25 -5.26 2.91
CA GLU A 40 7.99 -5.78 4.25
C GLU A 40 7.00 -4.86 4.95
N GLU A 41 5.82 -5.38 5.27
CA GLU A 41 4.86 -4.67 6.11
C GLU A 41 5.43 -4.61 7.53
N VAL A 42 5.42 -3.41 8.12
CA VAL A 42 5.94 -3.16 9.47
C VAL A 42 4.83 -2.65 10.38
N ASP A 43 5.00 -2.92 11.67
CA ASP A 43 4.06 -2.42 12.67
C ASP A 43 4.15 -0.89 12.77
N GLU A 44 3.02 -0.22 12.93
CA GLU A 44 2.93 1.25 13.00
C GLU A 44 3.75 1.82 14.17
N ASP A 45 3.89 1.05 15.25
CA ASP A 45 4.70 1.38 16.42
C ASP A 45 6.21 1.46 16.12
N ASP A 46 6.67 0.92 14.99
CA ASP A 46 8.10 0.88 14.61
C ASP A 46 8.54 2.09 13.78
N VAL A 47 7.67 3.05 13.49
CA VAL A 47 7.96 4.21 12.62
C VAL A 47 7.64 5.54 13.31
N ASP A 48 8.68 6.35 13.52
CA ASP A 48 8.58 7.61 14.28
C ASP A 48 7.88 8.75 13.49
N GLU A 49 7.85 8.69 12.16
CA GLU A 49 7.38 9.80 11.30
C GLU A 49 5.88 10.17 11.47
N PHE A 50 5.05 9.30 12.04
CA PHE A 50 3.60 9.54 12.21
C PHE A 50 3.05 9.11 13.58
N GLN A 51 3.87 9.17 14.64
CA GLN A 51 3.41 8.86 16.01
C GLN A 51 2.19 9.72 16.37
N GLY A 52 1.06 9.07 16.67
CA GLY A 52 -0.23 9.71 16.97
C GLY A 52 -1.28 9.66 15.84
N GLU A 53 -0.89 9.25 14.62
CA GLU A 53 -1.77 9.12 13.45
C GLU A 53 -2.04 7.65 13.08
N GLU A 54 -1.87 6.71 14.03
CA GLU A 54 -2.04 5.27 13.82
C GLU A 54 -3.47 4.95 13.33
N GLU A 55 -4.47 5.69 13.80
CA GLU A 55 -5.85 5.52 13.35
C GLU A 55 -6.10 6.01 11.91
N SER A 56 -5.16 6.72 11.29
CA SER A 56 -5.28 7.26 9.93
C SER A 56 -4.56 6.39 8.90
N ILE A 57 -3.51 5.68 9.34
CA ILE A 57 -2.72 4.76 8.55
C ILE A 57 -3.45 3.41 8.44
N LYS A 58 -3.30 2.76 7.29
CA LYS A 58 -3.84 1.41 7.01
C LYS A 58 -2.74 0.36 7.08
N ALA A 59 -1.55 0.70 6.60
CA ALA A 59 -0.36 -0.14 6.63
C ALA A 59 0.88 0.69 6.32
N ILE A 60 2.04 0.21 6.77
CA ILE A 60 3.34 0.78 6.45
C ILE A 60 4.21 -0.31 5.83
N TYR A 61 4.94 0.04 4.77
CA TYR A 61 5.82 -0.90 4.07
C TYR A 61 7.23 -0.34 3.97
N HIS A 62 8.21 -1.13 4.40
CA HIS A 62 9.61 -0.90 4.05
C HIS A 62 9.94 -1.57 2.72
N VAL A 63 10.61 -0.81 1.85
CA VAL A 63 11.08 -1.28 0.55
C VAL A 63 12.58 -1.49 0.61
N TYR A 64 13.01 -2.69 0.19
CA TYR A 64 14.40 -3.10 0.12
C TYR A 64 14.79 -3.40 -1.32
N ASN A 65 16.01 -3.05 -1.71
CA ASN A 65 16.56 -3.43 -3.01
C ASN A 65 17.10 -4.87 -3.02
N ASP A 66 17.67 -5.29 -4.15
CA ASP A 66 18.30 -6.60 -4.38
C ASP A 66 19.45 -6.96 -3.42
N ASN A 67 20.03 -5.96 -2.75
CA ASN A 67 21.09 -6.10 -1.76
C ASN A 67 20.57 -6.05 -0.31
N ASP A 68 19.26 -6.16 -0.10
CA ASP A 68 18.58 -6.03 1.20
C ASP A 68 18.84 -4.68 1.90
N ILE A 69 19.09 -3.61 1.13
CA ILE A 69 19.25 -2.25 1.65
C ILE A 69 17.87 -1.57 1.63
N TRP A 70 17.46 -1.00 2.78
CA TRP A 70 16.25 -0.18 2.88
C TRP A 70 16.40 1.11 2.06
N VAL A 71 15.44 1.38 1.17
CA VAL A 71 15.47 2.50 0.23
C VAL A 71 14.23 3.39 0.24
N ALA A 72 13.12 2.90 0.81
CA ALA A 72 11.90 3.69 0.94
C ALA A 72 11.00 3.17 2.05
N THR A 73 10.18 4.06 2.59
CA THR A 73 9.01 3.71 3.40
C THR A 73 7.76 4.23 2.71
N ILE A 74 6.76 3.36 2.58
CA ILE A 74 5.46 3.67 1.98
C ILE A 74 4.43 3.63 3.09
N PHE A 75 3.75 4.76 3.31
CA PHE A 75 2.60 4.87 4.20
C PHE A 75 1.33 4.76 3.36
N GLU A 76 0.55 3.71 3.56
CA GLU A 76 -0.78 3.58 2.97
C GLU A 76 -1.80 4.17 3.94
N PHE A 77 -2.41 5.29 3.58
CA PHE A 77 -3.49 5.89 4.36
C PHE A 77 -4.83 5.23 4.04
N LYS A 78 -5.78 5.29 4.97
CA LYS A 78 -7.14 4.75 4.77
C LYS A 78 -7.85 5.34 3.55
N SER A 79 -7.54 6.58 3.18
CA SER A 79 -7.98 7.22 1.93
C SER A 79 -7.09 8.41 1.57
N ALA A 80 -7.20 8.91 0.34
CA ALA A 80 -6.50 10.12 -0.09
C ALA A 80 -6.96 11.37 0.68
N GLY A 81 -8.25 11.44 1.04
CA GLY A 81 -8.77 12.56 1.83
C GLY A 81 -8.20 12.58 3.25
N VAL A 82 -7.97 11.42 3.87
CA VAL A 82 -7.31 11.34 5.19
C VAL A 82 -5.87 11.86 5.11
N LEU A 83 -5.14 11.52 4.04
CA LEU A 83 -3.80 12.05 3.80
C LEU A 83 -3.82 13.58 3.61
N GLU A 84 -4.76 14.09 2.81
CA GLU A 84 -4.94 15.52 2.58
C GLU A 84 -5.26 16.27 3.90
N ASP A 85 -6.20 15.75 4.69
CA ASP A 85 -6.58 16.33 5.98
C ASP A 85 -5.37 16.43 6.93
N ILE A 86 -4.52 15.41 7.01
CA ILE A 86 -3.31 15.41 7.87
C ILE A 86 -2.30 16.47 7.41
N ILE A 87 -2.00 16.53 6.11
CA ILE A 87 -1.07 17.54 5.57
C ILE A 87 -1.60 18.96 5.81
N GLU A 88 -2.90 19.17 5.64
CA GLU A 88 -3.53 20.46 5.90
C GLU A 88 -3.52 20.83 7.40
N GLU A 89 -3.67 19.87 8.30
CA GLU A 89 -3.59 20.07 9.76
C GLU A 89 -2.20 20.50 10.22
N GLU A 90 -1.14 20.03 9.54
CA GLU A 90 0.24 20.50 9.73
C GLU A 90 0.48 21.91 9.15
N GLY A 91 -0.50 22.47 8.44
CA GLY A 91 -0.46 23.79 7.85
C GLY A 91 0.26 23.85 6.50
N GLU A 92 0.38 22.71 5.83
CA GLU A 92 1.05 22.53 4.55
C GLU A 92 0.02 22.23 3.44
N SER A 93 0.45 22.29 2.18
CA SER A 93 -0.40 21.95 1.04
C SER A 93 -0.05 20.56 0.51
N ILE A 94 -1.06 19.78 0.10
CA ILE A 94 -0.83 18.50 -0.59
C ILE A 94 -0.02 18.69 -1.89
N GLU A 95 -0.10 19.86 -2.52
CA GLU A 95 0.67 20.22 -3.71
C GLU A 95 2.18 20.26 -3.42
N ASP A 96 2.60 20.57 -2.19
CA ASP A 96 4.01 20.59 -1.80
C ASP A 96 4.61 19.17 -1.76
N TYR A 97 3.75 18.15 -1.73
CA TYR A 97 4.09 16.73 -1.63
C TYR A 97 3.71 15.92 -2.87
N GLU A 98 3.32 16.55 -3.97
CA GLU A 98 2.86 15.85 -5.18
C GLU A 98 3.88 14.84 -5.73
N GLU A 99 5.17 15.12 -5.53
CA GLU A 99 6.27 14.26 -5.95
C GLU A 99 6.36 12.97 -5.10
N LEU A 100 5.96 13.03 -3.83
CA LEU A 100 6.01 11.93 -2.85
C LEU A 100 4.68 11.19 -2.72
N ILE A 101 3.60 11.72 -3.31
CA ILE A 101 2.25 11.16 -3.20
C ILE A 101 1.86 10.38 -4.46
N HIS A 102 1.24 9.23 -4.24
CA HIS A 102 0.47 8.52 -5.27
C HIS A 102 -0.86 8.03 -4.69
N LYS A 103 -1.95 8.73 -5.02
CA LYS A 103 -3.30 8.45 -4.46
C LYS A 103 -3.30 8.57 -2.94
N ASN A 104 -3.53 7.48 -2.21
CA ASN A 104 -3.51 7.42 -0.75
C ASN A 104 -2.16 6.92 -0.19
N LEU A 105 -1.11 6.91 -1.02
CA LEU A 105 0.24 6.54 -0.61
C LEU A 105 1.08 7.80 -0.43
N PHE A 106 1.74 7.89 0.72
CA PHE A 106 2.83 8.84 0.95
C PHE A 106 4.14 8.05 1.01
N VAL A 107 5.12 8.45 0.21
CA VAL A 107 6.35 7.67 0.04
C VAL A 107 7.54 8.51 0.45
N ILE A 108 8.21 8.09 1.52
CA ILE A 108 9.47 8.66 1.95
C ILE A 108 10.58 7.86 1.29
N THR A 109 11.26 8.45 0.32
CA THR A 109 12.37 7.80 -0.38
C THR A 109 13.41 8.82 -0.82
N LEU A 110 14.65 8.34 -0.96
CA LEU A 110 15.74 9.07 -1.63
C LEU A 110 15.95 8.58 -3.08
N SER A 111 15.10 7.67 -3.56
CA SER A 111 15.22 7.03 -4.87
C SER A 111 14.10 7.48 -5.82
N GLU A 112 14.45 8.28 -6.83
CA GLU A 112 13.53 8.68 -7.90
C GLU A 112 12.96 7.46 -8.65
N GLU A 113 13.75 6.39 -8.76
CA GLU A 113 13.35 5.13 -9.40
C GLU A 113 12.16 4.49 -8.68
N VAL A 114 12.17 4.45 -7.34
CA VAL A 114 11.06 3.90 -6.55
C VAL A 114 9.78 4.67 -6.81
N MET A 115 9.84 6.01 -6.87
CA MET A 115 8.66 6.82 -7.18
C MET A 115 8.14 6.60 -8.61
N SER A 116 9.02 6.49 -9.61
CA SER A 116 8.64 6.19 -11.00
C SER A 116 7.88 4.85 -11.09
N ILE A 117 8.42 3.83 -10.42
CA ILE A 117 7.83 2.49 -10.33
C ILE A 117 6.49 2.50 -9.59
N ILE A 118 6.32 3.31 -8.56
CA ILE A 118 5.02 3.43 -7.89
C ILE A 118 4.01 4.15 -8.81
N LYS A 119 4.44 5.23 -9.48
CA LYS A 119 3.54 6.14 -10.23
C LYS A 119 3.08 5.62 -11.59
N GLY A 120 3.91 4.91 -12.33
CA GLY A 120 3.52 4.45 -13.67
C GLY A 120 4.49 4.79 -14.79
N GLU A 121 5.63 5.38 -14.44
CA GLU A 121 6.41 6.23 -15.34
C GLU A 121 7.66 5.53 -15.86
#